data_AF-A0A2V6F4Q5-F1
#
_entry.id   AF-A0A2V6F4Q5-F1
#
_cell.length_a   1.000
_cell.length_b   1.000
_cell.length_c   1.000
_cell.angle_alpha   90.00
_cell.angle_beta   90.00
_cell.angle_gamma   90.00
#
_symmetry.space_group_name_H-M   'P 1'
#
loop_
_entity.id
_entity.type
_entity.pdbx_description
1 polymer ?
#
loop_
_entity_poly.entity_id
_entity_poly.type
_entity_poly.pdbx_seq_one_letter_code
_entity_poly.pdbx_strand_id
1 'polypeptide(L)'
;MGFPLAVGLLIFVTVIPAEASDNPLSPQQELATFRFADPDLTADLVAAEPDIVAPVAIAWDADGRLFVAEMTDYPSGPVSGRIRLLQDRDGDGRYERATVFADRIAFPNGVMPWNGGLLVTA
;
A
#
# COMPACT_ATOMS: atom_id res chain seq x y z
N MET A 1 -3.58 -65.88 23.22
CA MET A 1 -4.44 -64.98 22.40
C MET A 1 -4.08 -63.56 22.77
N GLY A 2 -3.23 -62.90 21.96
CA GLY A 2 -2.76 -61.54 22.20
C GLY A 2 -3.49 -60.55 21.29
N PHE A 3 -4.05 -59.49 21.87
CA PHE A 3 -4.56 -58.34 21.13
C PHE A 3 -3.44 -57.29 21.03
N PRO A 4 -3.12 -56.73 19.85
CA PRO A 4 -2.24 -55.57 19.80
C PRO A 4 -3.05 -54.30 20.06
N LEU A 5 -2.63 -53.51 21.04
CA LEU A 5 -3.10 -52.14 21.26
C LEU A 5 -2.52 -51.24 20.16
N ALA A 6 -3.37 -50.75 19.25
CA ALA A 6 -3.01 -49.68 18.33
C ALA A 6 -3.11 -48.33 19.08
N VAL A 7 -1.99 -47.63 19.21
CA VAL A 7 -1.95 -46.26 19.72
C VAL A 7 -2.17 -45.33 18.53
N GLY A 8 -3.36 -44.71 18.45
CA GLY A 8 -3.66 -43.68 17.47
C GLY A 8 -3.14 -42.32 17.92
N LEU A 9 -2.24 -41.72 17.15
CA LEU A 9 -1.78 -40.34 17.34
C LEU A 9 -2.84 -39.37 16.82
N LEU A 10 -3.57 -38.72 17.73
CA LEU A 10 -4.48 -37.62 17.39
C LEU A 10 -3.69 -36.32 17.23
N ILE A 11 -3.54 -35.86 15.99
CA ILE A 11 -3.01 -34.53 15.69
C ILE A 11 -4.17 -33.54 15.87
N PHE A 12 -4.11 -32.74 16.93
CA PHE A 12 -4.98 -31.57 17.07
C PHE A 12 -4.45 -30.45 16.16
N VAL A 13 -5.08 -30.25 15.01
CA VAL A 13 -4.90 -29.03 14.22
C VAL A 13 -5.70 -27.93 14.91
N THR A 14 -5.03 -27.09 15.69
CA THR A 14 -5.64 -25.86 16.19
C THR A 14 -5.70 -24.86 15.05
N VAL A 15 -6.91 -24.65 14.51
CA VAL A 15 -7.18 -23.52 13.62
C VAL A 15 -7.13 -22.27 14.49
N ILE A 16 -6.13 -21.42 14.30
CA ILE A 16 -6.11 -20.08 14.90
C ILE A 16 -7.02 -19.20 14.02
N PRO A 17 -8.19 -18.77 14.50
CA PRO A 17 -8.99 -17.81 13.76
C PRO A 17 -8.22 -16.49 13.66
N ALA A 18 -8.21 -15.87 12.48
CA ALA A 18 -7.72 -14.51 12.34
C ALA A 18 -8.64 -13.59 13.16
N GLU A 19 -8.10 -12.91 14.17
CA GLU A 19 -8.84 -11.86 14.88
C GLU A 19 -9.02 -10.67 13.93
N ALA A 20 -10.25 -10.46 13.47
CA ALA A 20 -10.61 -9.24 12.78
C ALA A 20 -10.87 -8.15 13.83
N SER A 21 -10.06 -7.09 13.87
CA SER A 21 -10.37 -5.90 14.65
C SER A 21 -11.44 -5.07 13.94
N ASP A 22 -12.43 -4.56 14.68
CA ASP A 22 -13.54 -3.76 14.13
C ASP A 22 -13.10 -2.40 13.52
N ASN A 23 -11.83 -2.00 13.69
CA ASN A 23 -11.25 -0.77 13.13
C ASN A 23 -9.99 -1.08 12.31
N PRO A 24 -9.72 -0.29 11.25
CA PRO A 24 -8.45 -0.37 10.53
C PRO A 24 -7.29 -0.04 11.47
N LEU A 25 -6.17 -0.73 11.28
CA LEU A 25 -4.93 -0.46 11.99
C LEU A 25 -4.37 0.92 11.59
N SER A 26 -3.61 1.55 12.49
CA SER A 26 -2.79 2.70 12.08
C SER A 26 -1.73 2.26 11.05
N PRO A 27 -1.19 3.15 10.21
CA PRO A 27 -0.13 2.81 9.26
C PRO A 27 1.07 2.11 9.90
N GLN A 28 1.47 2.52 11.12
CA GLN A 28 2.57 1.88 11.85
C GLN A 28 2.19 0.50 12.41
N GLN A 29 0.95 0.33 12.85
CA GLN A 29 0.43 -0.96 13.30
C GLN A 29 0.32 -1.95 12.14
N GLU A 30 -0.18 -1.49 10.98
CA GLU A 30 -0.28 -2.29 9.76
C GLU A 30 1.11 -2.71 9.26
N LEU A 31 2.09 -1.79 9.22
CA LEU A 31 3.46 -2.14 8.85
C LEU A 31 4.04 -3.26 9.73
N ALA A 32 3.70 -3.28 11.02
CA ALA A 32 4.15 -4.31 11.95
C ALA A 32 3.50 -5.70 11.69
N THR A 33 2.44 -5.78 10.88
CA THR A 33 1.82 -7.05 10.48
C THR A 33 2.56 -7.72 9.32
N PHE A 34 3.38 -6.97 8.56
CA PHE A 34 4.02 -7.47 7.35
C PHE A 34 5.00 -8.60 7.67
N ARG A 35 4.98 -9.65 6.84
CA ARG A 35 5.88 -10.80 6.94
C ARG A 35 6.49 -11.07 5.57
N PHE A 36 7.82 -11.07 5.51
CA PHE A 36 8.56 -11.35 4.29
C PHE A 36 9.06 -12.79 4.30
N ALA A 37 9.03 -13.44 3.14
CA ALA A 37 9.60 -14.77 2.97
C ALA A 37 11.14 -14.74 3.03
N ASP A 38 11.72 -13.65 2.55
CA ASP A 38 13.15 -13.37 2.61
C ASP A 38 13.44 -12.48 3.83
N PRO A 39 14.33 -12.91 4.75
CA PRO A 39 14.66 -12.13 5.95
C PRO A 39 15.45 -10.86 5.67
N ASP A 40 16.05 -10.71 4.48
CA ASP A 40 16.82 -9.52 4.11
C ASP A 40 15.94 -8.41 3.51
N LEU A 41 14.63 -8.66 3.32
CA LEU A 41 13.67 -7.66 2.89
C LEU A 41 13.07 -6.88 4.07
N THR A 42 12.99 -5.57 3.90
CA THR A 42 12.32 -4.65 4.81
C THR A 42 11.24 -3.86 4.08
N ALA A 43 10.30 -3.29 4.84
CA ALA A 43 9.39 -2.27 4.34
C ALA A 43 9.42 -1.07 5.26
N ASP A 44 9.39 0.11 4.65
CA ASP A 44 9.34 1.40 5.34
C ASP A 44 8.04 2.12 5.00
N LEU A 45 7.46 2.78 5.99
CA LEU A 45 6.30 3.63 5.80
C LEU A 45 6.74 5.00 5.31
N VAL A 46 6.59 5.23 4.00
CA VAL A 46 7.03 6.47 3.32
C VAL A 46 5.94 7.55 3.21
N ALA A 47 4.66 7.17 3.16
CA ALA A 47 3.50 8.06 3.14
C ALA A 47 2.23 7.31 3.59
N ALA A 48 1.23 8.04 4.09
CA ALA A 48 -0.07 7.50 4.50
C ALA A 48 -1.17 8.59 4.45
N GLU A 49 -2.40 8.24 4.79
CA GLU A 49 -3.47 9.21 5.04
C GLU A 49 -3.06 10.20 6.17
N PRO A 50 -3.43 11.49 6.06
CA PRO A 50 -4.25 12.11 5.01
C PRO A 50 -3.46 12.58 3.77
N ASP A 51 -2.15 12.37 3.74
CA ASP A 51 -1.28 12.88 2.68
C ASP A 51 -1.51 12.17 1.36
N ILE A 52 -1.89 10.89 1.37
CA ILE A 52 -2.35 10.13 0.20
C ILE A 52 -3.69 9.46 0.47
N VAL A 53 -4.48 9.24 -0.59
CA VAL A 53 -5.78 8.54 -0.54
C VAL A 53 -5.99 7.74 -1.83
N ALA A 54 -6.42 6.48 -1.70
CA ALA A 54 -6.72 5.59 -2.83
C ALA A 54 -5.62 5.54 -3.93
N PRO A 55 -4.35 5.29 -3.56
CA PRO A 55 -3.26 5.18 -4.54
C PRO A 55 -3.44 3.95 -5.44
N VAL A 56 -3.27 4.12 -6.75
CA VAL A 56 -3.35 3.01 -7.74
C VAL A 56 -2.04 2.80 -8.49
N ALA A 57 -1.30 3.88 -8.77
CA ALA A 57 0.01 3.81 -9.41
C ALA A 57 0.94 4.86 -8.82
N ILE A 58 2.24 4.54 -8.76
CA ILE A 58 3.27 5.46 -8.28
C ILE A 58 4.48 5.45 -9.21
N ALA A 59 5.21 6.57 -9.25
CA ALA A 59 6.48 6.66 -9.93
C ALA A 59 7.36 7.78 -9.34
N TRP A 60 8.64 7.49 -9.16
CA TRP A 60 9.65 8.50 -8.85
C TRP A 60 10.15 9.18 -10.12
N ASP A 61 10.47 10.46 -10.03
CA ASP A 61 11.26 11.14 -11.04
C ASP A 61 12.76 11.17 -10.70
N ALA A 62 13.55 11.80 -11.59
CA ALA A 62 15.00 11.92 -11.42
C ALA A 62 15.43 12.80 -10.23
N ASP A 63 14.51 13.60 -9.68
CA ASP A 63 14.74 14.46 -8.52
C ASP A 63 14.30 13.78 -7.19
N GLY A 64 13.88 12.51 -7.24
CA GLY A 64 13.41 11.75 -6.07
C GLY A 64 11.99 12.11 -5.61
N ARG A 65 11.26 12.92 -6.38
CA ARG A 65 9.86 13.24 -6.10
C ARG A 65 8.97 12.06 -6.44
N LEU A 66 8.03 11.76 -5.57
CA LEU A 66 7.10 10.65 -5.75
C LEU A 66 5.76 11.16 -6.32
N PHE A 67 5.39 10.69 -7.50
CA PHE A 67 4.07 10.93 -8.07
C PHE A 67 3.14 9.77 -7.77
N VAL A 68 1.90 10.08 -7.36
CA VAL A 68 0.89 9.09 -6.99
C VAL A 68 -0.39 9.37 -7.75
N ALA A 69 -0.88 8.40 -8.53
CA ALA A 69 -2.20 8.42 -9.11
C ALA A 69 -3.23 7.98 -8.05
N GLU A 70 -4.12 8.90 -7.67
CA GLU A 70 -5.20 8.66 -6.71
C GLU A 70 -6.53 8.48 -7.45
N MET A 71 -7.16 7.32 -7.29
CA MET A 71 -8.40 6.96 -7.97
C MET A 71 -9.60 7.00 -7.01
N THR A 72 -9.99 8.20 -6.60
CA THR A 72 -11.08 8.39 -5.63
C THR A 72 -12.48 8.22 -6.22
N ASP A 73 -12.58 8.08 -7.55
CA ASP A 73 -13.83 7.93 -8.29
C ASP A 73 -14.20 6.46 -8.60
N TYR A 74 -13.39 5.49 -8.17
CA TYR A 74 -13.71 4.07 -8.29
C TYR A 74 -14.76 3.60 -7.25
N PRO A 75 -15.68 2.67 -7.59
CA PRO A 75 -15.95 2.13 -8.93
C PRO A 75 -16.91 2.99 -9.76
N SER A 76 -17.59 3.95 -9.13
CA SER A 76 -18.57 4.83 -9.77
C SER A 76 -18.78 6.09 -8.93
N GLY A 77 -17.98 7.12 -9.19
CA GLY A 77 -18.07 8.44 -8.56
C GLY A 77 -17.97 9.59 -9.57
N PRO A 78 -18.21 10.84 -9.14
CA PRO A 78 -17.89 11.99 -9.98
C PRO A 78 -16.38 12.03 -10.24
N VAL A 79 -15.98 12.52 -11.41
CA VAL A 79 -14.56 12.68 -11.78
C VAL A 79 -13.83 13.44 -10.69
N SER A 80 -12.99 12.72 -9.95
CA SER A 80 -12.32 13.23 -8.76
C SER A 80 -10.89 12.71 -8.62
N GLY A 81 -10.47 11.80 -9.49
CA GLY A 81 -9.09 11.34 -9.55
C GLY A 81 -8.10 12.48 -9.78
N ARG A 82 -6.90 12.30 -9.23
CA ARG A 82 -5.83 13.32 -9.23
C ARG A 82 -4.45 12.67 -9.18
N ILE A 83 -3.45 13.44 -9.59
CA ILE A 83 -2.05 13.09 -9.35
C ILE A 83 -1.55 13.90 -8.16
N ARG A 84 -1.03 13.23 -7.14
CA ARG A 84 -0.28 13.85 -6.05
C ARG A 84 1.20 13.89 -6.38
N LEU A 85 1.83 14.96 -5.93
CA LEU A 85 3.28 15.12 -5.89
C LEU A 85 3.71 15.15 -4.44
N LEU A 86 4.51 14.16 -4.05
CA LEU A 86 5.10 13.98 -2.75
C LEU A 86 6.58 14.39 -2.80
N GLN A 87 7.03 15.14 -1.79
CA GLN A 87 8.42 15.57 -1.64
C GLN A 87 8.94 15.21 -0.24
N ASP A 88 10.04 14.46 -0.21
CA ASP A 88 10.91 14.27 0.94
C ASP A 88 11.87 15.46 1.00
N ARG A 89 11.83 16.23 2.10
CA ARG A 89 12.59 17.49 2.21
C ARG A 89 13.87 17.36 3.01
N ASP A 90 13.96 16.35 3.88
CA ASP A 90 15.12 16.14 4.74
C ASP A 90 15.95 14.90 4.35
N GLY A 91 15.48 14.13 3.38
CA GLY A 91 16.18 13.00 2.77
C GLY A 91 16.12 11.74 3.62
N ASP A 92 15.18 11.62 4.55
CA ASP A 92 15.05 10.47 5.44
C ASP A 92 14.22 9.31 4.85
N GLY A 93 13.67 9.49 3.64
CA GLY A 93 12.84 8.52 2.93
C GLY A 93 11.36 8.60 3.27
N ARG A 94 10.94 9.50 4.16
CA ARG A 94 9.54 9.86 4.40
C ARG A 94 9.19 11.08 3.56
N TYR A 95 7.92 11.20 3.18
CA TYR A 95 7.45 12.30 2.35
C TYR A 95 6.58 13.24 3.18
N GLU A 96 7.12 14.38 3.63
CA GLU A 96 6.45 15.33 4.55
C GLU A 96 5.50 16.29 3.81
N ARG A 97 5.64 16.38 2.49
CA ARG A 97 4.86 17.32 1.69
C ARG A 97 4.16 16.63 0.54
N ALA A 98 2.84 16.61 0.60
CA ALA A 98 1.99 16.20 -0.49
C ALA A 98 1.23 17.39 -1.08
N THR A 99 1.27 17.55 -2.41
CA THR A 99 0.54 18.59 -3.16
C THR A 99 -0.23 17.96 -4.32
N VAL A 100 -1.27 18.63 -4.81
CA VAL A 100 -1.95 18.19 -6.03
C VAL A 100 -1.18 18.73 -7.23
N PHE A 101 -0.70 17.83 -8.08
CA PHE A 101 0.01 18.18 -9.32
C PHE A 101 -0.97 18.38 -10.48
N ALA A 102 -1.95 17.48 -10.60
CA ALA A 102 -3.03 17.54 -11.59
C ALA A 102 -4.32 16.97 -10.98
N ASP A 103 -5.48 17.50 -11.37
CA ASP A 103 -6.80 17.10 -10.87
C ASP A 103 -7.80 16.87 -12.00
N ARG A 104 -9.00 16.40 -11.63
CA ARG A 104 -10.14 16.17 -12.52
C ARG A 104 -9.81 15.15 -13.63
N ILE A 105 -9.10 14.10 -13.25
CA ILE A 105 -8.77 12.98 -14.12
C ILE A 105 -9.73 11.85 -13.78
N ALA A 106 -10.43 11.31 -14.78
CA ALA A 106 -11.34 10.19 -14.57
C ALA A 106 -10.51 8.91 -14.40
N PHE A 107 -10.70 8.17 -13.32
CA PHE A 107 -10.11 6.83 -13.13
C PHE A 107 -8.60 6.70 -13.43
N PRO A 108 -7.72 7.59 -12.89
CA PRO A 108 -6.29 7.52 -13.17
C PRO A 108 -5.69 6.22 -12.63
N ASN A 109 -5.10 5.41 -13.52
CA ASN A 109 -4.59 4.08 -13.19
C ASN A 109 -3.09 3.88 -13.52
N GLY A 110 -2.43 4.90 -14.05
CA GLY A 110 -0.99 4.87 -14.34
C GLY A 110 -0.39 6.27 -14.31
N VAL A 111 0.88 6.37 -13.90
CA VAL A 111 1.64 7.63 -13.87
C VAL A 111 3.11 7.35 -14.20
N MET A 112 3.67 8.12 -15.12
CA MET A 112 5.08 8.02 -15.51
C MET A 112 5.67 9.39 -15.78
N PRO A 113 6.69 9.84 -15.01
CA PRO A 113 7.45 11.04 -15.33
C PRO A 113 8.12 10.95 -16.70
N TRP A 114 7.96 11.99 -17.51
CA TRP A 114 8.53 12.07 -18.85
C TRP A 114 8.76 13.52 -19.28
N ASN A 115 10.00 13.85 -19.68
CA ASN A 115 10.38 15.12 -20.29
C ASN A 115 9.84 16.37 -19.54
N GLY A 116 9.99 16.41 -18.22
CA GLY A 116 9.52 17.52 -17.38
C GLY A 116 8.01 17.53 -17.09
N GLY A 117 7.26 16.52 -17.53
CA GLY A 117 5.85 16.32 -17.23
C GLY A 117 5.54 14.87 -16.84
N LEU A 118 4.28 14.46 -17.02
CA LEU A 118 3.80 13.11 -16.74
C LEU A 118 3.02 12.55 -17.93
N LEU A 119 3.15 11.25 -18.18
CA LEU A 119 2.17 10.46 -18.92
C LEU A 119 1.23 9.78 -17.92
N VAL A 120 -0.07 9.88 -18.16
CA VAL A 120 -1.13 9.35 -17.29
C VAL A 120 -2.09 8.51 -18.12
N THR A 121 -2.46 7.33 -17.62
CA THR A 121 -3.53 6.49 -18.17
C THR A 121 -4.78 6.63 -17.30
N ALA A 122 -5.93 6.78 -17.94
CA ALA A 122 -7.20 7.20 -17.36
C ALA A 122 -8.37 6.80 -18.28
#